data_AF-A0A7V5F2D2-F1
#
_entry.id   AF-A0A7V5F2D2-F1
#
_cell.length_a   1.000
_cell.length_b   1.000
_cell.length_c   1.000
_cell.angle_alpha   90.00
_cell.angle_beta   90.00
_cell.angle_gamma   90.00
#
_symmetry.space_group_name_H-M   'P 1'
#
loop_
_entity.id
_entity.type
_entity.pdbx_description
1 polymer ?
#
loop_
_entity_poly.entity_id
_entity_poly.type
_entity_poly.pdbx_seq_one_letter_code
_entity_poly.pdbx_strand_id
1 'polypeptide(L)'
;LGRIRVHIHEVDAINGLAAPDGRIFITRGFYERYRDGIVTGEELASVIAHELGHVALGHSRRRMIDFSGQNALRMALGMVLARLVPGIGPYLANALTSLLAAKLSRGDEYEADSYASALLVKAGIGTGPQKSLFAKLDRLSASRGGAMPAWFLSHPKTPERIAAIEANEAKWGV
;
A
#
# COMPACT_ATOMS: atom_id res chain seq x y z
N LEU A 1 -27.00 -3.40 -5.62
CA LEU A 1 -25.52 -3.48 -5.62
C LEU A 1 -25.13 -4.89 -5.17
N GLY A 2 -24.33 -5.62 -5.95
CA GLY A 2 -23.84 -6.94 -5.54
C GLY A 2 -22.92 -6.81 -4.33
N ARG A 3 -22.97 -7.77 -3.41
CA ARG A 3 -22.03 -7.82 -2.27
C ARG A 3 -20.61 -7.99 -2.80
N ILE A 4 -19.65 -7.23 -2.27
CA ILE A 4 -18.22 -7.43 -2.57
C ILE A 4 -17.79 -8.73 -1.89
N ARG A 5 -17.23 -9.68 -2.65
CA ARG A 5 -16.67 -10.91 -2.08
C ARG A 5 -15.25 -10.65 -1.59
N VAL A 6 -15.01 -10.96 -0.33
CA VAL A 6 -13.68 -10.91 0.31
C VAL A 6 -13.28 -12.34 0.65
N HIS A 7 -12.09 -12.74 0.23
CA HIS A 7 -11.53 -14.07 0.43
C HIS A 7 -10.57 -14.08 1.62
N ILE A 8 -10.45 -15.20 2.32
CA ILE A 8 -9.44 -15.37 3.38
C ILE A 8 -8.25 -16.14 2.80
N HIS A 9 -7.05 -15.59 2.99
CA HIS A 9 -5.80 -16.26 2.68
C HIS A 9 -5.21 -16.83 3.98
N GLU A 10 -4.95 -18.14 4.00
CA GLU A 10 -4.55 -18.90 5.20
C GLU A 10 -3.07 -18.66 5.57
N VAL A 11 -2.76 -17.44 6.01
CA VAL A 11 -1.45 -17.04 6.55
C VAL A 11 -1.62 -16.19 7.81
N ASP A 12 -0.70 -16.37 8.76
CA ASP A 12 -0.75 -15.71 10.07
C ASP A 12 -0.35 -14.23 10.02
N ALA A 13 0.32 -13.80 8.95
CA ALA A 13 0.68 -12.41 8.74
C ALA A 13 -0.59 -11.53 8.70
N ILE A 14 -0.52 -10.29 9.18
CA ILE A 14 -1.65 -9.34 9.11
C ILE A 14 -1.51 -8.54 7.82
N ASN A 15 -2.38 -8.78 6.82
CA ASN A 15 -2.32 -8.07 5.54
C ASN A 15 -3.65 -8.08 4.76
N GLY A 16 -3.81 -7.10 3.86
CA GLY A 16 -4.82 -7.05 2.81
C GLY A 16 -4.15 -7.15 1.44
N LEU A 17 -4.82 -7.74 0.45
CA LEU A 17 -4.28 -7.90 -0.90
C LEU A 17 -5.42 -7.83 -1.94
N ALA A 18 -5.26 -6.99 -2.97
CA ALA A 18 -6.03 -7.05 -4.20
C ALA A 18 -5.32 -7.88 -5.27
N ALA A 19 -6.02 -8.88 -5.81
CA ALA A 19 -5.56 -9.57 -7.01
C ALA A 19 -5.83 -8.74 -8.28
N PRO A 20 -5.02 -8.92 -9.35
CA PRO A 20 -5.20 -8.19 -10.61
C PRO A 20 -6.57 -8.38 -11.27
N ASP A 21 -7.28 -9.46 -10.94
CA ASP A 21 -8.63 -9.76 -11.42
C ASP A 21 -9.74 -9.13 -10.58
N GLY A 22 -9.38 -8.25 -9.62
CA GLY A 22 -10.31 -7.50 -8.79
C GLY A 22 -10.81 -8.25 -7.55
N ARG A 23 -10.33 -9.47 -7.28
CA ARG A 23 -10.64 -10.17 -6.03
C ARG A 23 -9.88 -9.55 -4.87
N ILE A 24 -10.57 -9.38 -3.74
CA ILE A 24 -9.98 -8.86 -2.50
C ILE A 24 -9.73 -10.02 -1.53
N PHE A 25 -8.56 -10.02 -0.92
CA PHE A 25 -8.13 -11.00 0.07
C PHE A 25 -7.74 -10.29 1.36
N ILE A 26 -8.09 -10.92 2.48
CA ILE A 26 -7.56 -10.60 3.81
C ILE A 26 -6.88 -11.86 4.35
N THR A 27 -5.83 -11.70 5.13
CA THR A 27 -5.16 -12.84 5.72
C THR A 27 -5.91 -13.39 6.94
N ARG A 28 -5.70 -14.68 7.26
CA ARG A 28 -6.21 -15.34 8.46
C ARG A 28 -5.86 -14.56 9.72
N GLY A 29 -4.60 -14.14 9.86
CA GLY A 29 -4.16 -13.36 11.01
C GLY A 29 -4.90 -12.03 11.18
N PHE A 30 -5.27 -11.36 10.08
CA PHE A 30 -6.07 -10.12 10.16
C PHE A 30 -7.51 -10.40 10.58
N TYR A 31 -8.11 -11.46 10.02
CA TYR A 31 -9.46 -11.88 10.40
C TYR A 31 -9.55 -12.30 11.87
N GLU A 32 -8.50 -12.92 12.42
CA GLU A 32 -8.41 -13.22 13.85
C GLU A 32 -8.39 -11.95 14.70
N ARG A 33 -7.64 -10.90 14.31
CA ARG A 33 -7.68 -9.62 15.04
C ARG A 33 -9.06 -8.97 15.03
N TYR A 34 -9.83 -9.18 13.96
CA TYR A 34 -11.22 -8.77 13.91
C TYR A 34 -12.08 -9.60 14.89
N ARG A 35 -11.93 -10.93 14.89
CA ARG A 35 -12.65 -11.81 15.82
C ARG A 35 -12.34 -11.53 17.29
N ASP A 36 -11.10 -11.13 17.58
CA ASP A 36 -10.64 -10.79 18.93
C ASP A 36 -11.09 -9.38 19.37
N GLY A 37 -11.79 -8.63 18.51
CA GLY A 37 -12.24 -7.26 18.79
C GLY A 37 -11.12 -6.22 18.78
N ILE A 38 -9.91 -6.59 18.37
CA ILE A 38 -8.75 -5.68 18.25
C ILE A 38 -8.95 -4.74 17.04
N VAL A 39 -9.54 -5.27 15.97
CA VAL A 39 -9.85 -4.55 14.73
C VAL A 39 -11.36 -4.50 14.54
N THR A 40 -11.93 -3.34 14.21
CA THR A 40 -13.38 -3.20 13.96
C THR A 40 -13.75 -3.52 12.51
N GLY A 41 -15.05 -3.67 12.23
CA GLY A 41 -15.53 -3.90 10.86
C GLY A 41 -15.24 -2.72 9.93
N GLU A 42 -15.30 -1.50 10.45
CA GLU A 42 -14.99 -0.26 9.72
C GLU A 42 -13.49 -0.14 9.44
N GLU A 43 -12.64 -0.56 10.38
CA GLU A 43 -11.20 -0.63 10.17
C GLU A 43 -10.87 -1.67 9.09
N LEU A 44 -11.53 -2.83 9.12
CA LEU A 44 -11.38 -3.82 8.06
C LEU A 44 -11.90 -3.31 6.70
N ALA A 45 -13.00 -2.56 6.71
CA ALA A 45 -13.52 -1.90 5.51
C ALA A 45 -12.52 -0.89 4.92
N SER A 46 -11.71 -0.23 5.76
CA SER A 46 -10.67 0.67 5.29
C SER A 46 -9.58 -0.03 4.48
N VAL A 47 -9.20 -1.25 4.87
CA VAL A 47 -8.25 -2.09 4.10
C VAL A 47 -8.87 -2.47 2.76
N ILE A 48 -10.11 -2.93 2.77
CA ILE A 48 -10.81 -3.32 1.54
C ILE A 48 -10.95 -2.12 0.59
N ALA A 49 -11.27 -0.94 1.12
CA ALA A 49 -11.37 0.29 0.33
C ALA A 49 -10.02 0.69 -0.29
N HIS A 50 -8.92 0.51 0.45
CA HIS A 50 -7.56 0.74 -0.05
C HIS A 50 -7.18 -0.23 -1.18
N GLU A 51 -7.43 -1.53 -1.00
CA GLU A 51 -7.20 -2.53 -2.05
C GLU A 51 -8.05 -2.27 -3.31
N LEU A 52 -9.30 -1.84 -3.13
CA LEU A 52 -10.15 -1.40 -4.25
C LEU A 52 -9.58 -0.17 -4.95
N GLY A 53 -8.92 0.74 -4.22
CA GLY A 53 -8.20 1.87 -4.80
C GLY A 53 -7.08 1.42 -5.73
N HIS A 54 -6.26 0.45 -5.32
CA HIS A 54 -5.22 -0.11 -6.19
C HIS A 54 -5.79 -0.71 -7.48
N VAL A 55 -6.92 -1.41 -7.40
CA VAL A 55 -7.59 -1.99 -8.56
C VAL A 55 -8.19 -0.90 -9.44
N ALA A 56 -8.95 0.03 -8.87
CA ALA A 56 -9.66 1.08 -9.59
C ALA A 56 -8.70 2.01 -10.34
N LEU A 57 -7.55 2.31 -9.73
CA LEU A 57 -6.52 3.14 -10.33
C LEU A 57 -5.55 2.32 -11.20
N GLY A 58 -5.67 0.99 -11.24
CA GLY A 58 -4.83 0.14 -12.09
C GLY A 58 -3.35 0.13 -11.68
N HIS A 59 -3.04 0.30 -10.40
CA HIS A 59 -1.67 0.29 -9.87
C HIS A 59 -0.95 -1.01 -10.21
N SER A 60 -1.62 -2.16 -10.05
CA SER A 60 -1.04 -3.48 -10.40
C SER A 60 -0.69 -3.58 -11.89
N ARG A 61 -1.52 -3.00 -12.78
CA ARG A 61 -1.25 -2.99 -14.22
C ARG A 61 -0.09 -2.06 -14.56
N ARG A 62 -0.04 -0.86 -13.96
CA ARG A 62 1.08 0.09 -14.12
C ARG A 62 2.40 -0.54 -13.69
N ARG A 63 2.45 -1.16 -12.49
CA ARG A 63 3.65 -1.85 -11.98
C ARG A 63 4.14 -2.96 -12.92
N MET A 64 3.24 -3.73 -13.53
CA MET A 64 3.63 -4.77 -14.51
C MET A 64 4.23 -4.17 -15.78
N ILE A 65 3.66 -3.09 -16.32
CA ILE A 65 4.16 -2.41 -17.52
C ILE A 65 5.50 -1.75 -17.23
N ASP A 66 5.60 -1.04 -16.11
CA ASP A 66 6.78 -0.30 -15.69
C ASP A 66 7.98 -1.21 -15.44
N PHE A 67 7.79 -2.50 -15.15
CA PHE A 67 8.91 -3.43 -15.01
C PHE A 67 9.77 -3.51 -16.29
N SER A 68 9.13 -3.53 -17.46
CA SER A 68 9.83 -3.55 -18.75
C SER A 68 10.56 -2.22 -19.02
N GLY A 69 9.89 -1.09 -18.75
CA GLY A 69 10.45 0.25 -18.87
C GLY A 69 11.61 0.52 -17.90
N GLN A 70 11.50 0.04 -16.66
CA GLN A 70 12.55 0.16 -15.64
C GLN A 70 13.80 -0.64 -16.01
N ASN A 71 13.65 -1.81 -16.61
CA ASN A 71 14.81 -2.59 -17.08
C ASN A 71 15.50 -1.90 -18.27
N ALA A 72 14.72 -1.38 -19.23
CA ALA A 72 15.29 -0.59 -20.33
C ALA A 72 16.01 0.67 -19.83
N LEU A 73 15.41 1.39 -18.87
CA LEU A 73 16.00 2.57 -18.25
C LEU A 73 17.27 2.22 -17.45
N ARG A 74 17.27 1.11 -16.69
CA ARG A 74 18.47 0.59 -15.98
C ARG A 74 19.59 0.28 -16.96
N MET A 75 19.29 -0.38 -18.08
CA MET A 75 20.29 -0.70 -19.09
C MET A 75 20.86 0.58 -19.72
N ALA A 76 20.00 1.54 -20.08
CA ALA A 76 20.43 2.82 -20.65
C ALA A 76 21.33 3.62 -19.68
N LEU A 77 20.89 3.79 -18.43
CA LEU A 77 21.66 4.43 -17.36
C LEU A 77 22.97 3.67 -17.09
N GLY A 78 22.92 2.35 -17.06
CA GLY A 78 24.08 1.49 -16.86
C GLY A 78 25.15 1.69 -17.94
N MET A 79 24.74 1.75 -19.22
CA MET A 79 25.67 1.98 -20.34
C MET A 79 26.32 3.37 -20.27
N VAL A 80 25.54 4.41 -19.96
CA VAL A 80 26.06 5.79 -19.85
C VAL A 80 26.98 5.92 -18.64
N LEU A 81 26.54 5.46 -17.47
CA LEU A 81 27.30 5.61 -16.22
C LEU A 81 28.52 4.71 -16.16
N ALA A 82 28.51 3.53 -16.79
CA ALA A 82 29.70 2.68 -16.88
C ALA A 82 30.84 3.34 -17.68
N ARG A 83 30.50 4.24 -18.62
CA ARG A 83 31.49 5.01 -19.38
C ARG A 83 32.00 6.23 -18.62
N LEU A 84 31.16 6.87 -17.81
CA LEU A 84 31.52 8.07 -17.04
C LEU A 84 32.22 7.73 -15.72
N VAL A 85 31.82 6.65 -15.05
CA VAL A 85 32.37 6.20 -13.76
C VAL A 85 32.57 4.68 -13.81
N PRO A 86 33.68 4.20 -14.41
CA PRO A 86 33.96 2.77 -14.55
C PRO A 86 33.95 2.05 -13.20
N GLY A 87 33.39 0.83 -13.15
CA GLY A 87 33.27 0.01 -11.94
C GLY A 87 32.11 0.36 -11.02
N ILE A 88 31.79 1.65 -10.83
CA ILE A 88 30.72 2.11 -9.92
C ILE A 88 29.42 2.47 -10.66
N GLY A 89 29.50 2.84 -11.93
CA GLY A 89 28.37 3.27 -12.76
C GLY A 89 27.15 2.33 -12.76
N PRO A 90 27.32 1.01 -12.91
CA PRO A 90 26.20 0.04 -12.82
C PRO A 90 25.52 0.02 -11.44
N TYR A 91 26.28 0.16 -10.36
CA TYR A 91 25.72 0.23 -9.00
C TYR A 91 24.91 1.52 -8.80
N LEU A 92 25.39 2.65 -9.31
CA LEU A 92 24.67 3.91 -9.27
C LEU A 92 23.38 3.86 -10.11
N ALA A 93 23.42 3.28 -11.31
CA ALA A 93 22.24 3.07 -12.14
C ALA A 93 21.15 2.25 -11.42
N ASN A 94 21.57 1.17 -10.75
CA ASN A 94 20.67 0.33 -9.99
C ASN A 94 20.08 1.05 -8.77
N ALA A 95 20.91 1.79 -8.03
CA ALA A 95 20.46 2.59 -6.89
C ALA A 95 19.43 3.65 -7.30
N LEU A 96 19.73 4.42 -8.36
CA LEU A 96 18.84 5.46 -8.87
C LEU A 96 17.50 4.88 -9.34
N THR A 97 17.52 3.76 -10.07
CA THR A 97 16.27 3.16 -10.54
C THR A 97 15.47 2.55 -9.40
N SER A 98 16.13 1.98 -8.39
CA SER A 98 15.46 1.47 -7.19
C SER A 98 14.79 2.59 -6.39
N LEU A 99 15.45 3.75 -6.26
CA LEU A 99 14.87 4.93 -5.62
C LEU A 99 13.65 5.47 -6.38
N LEU A 100 13.72 5.49 -7.72
CA LEU A 100 12.60 5.89 -8.57
C LEU A 100 11.41 4.94 -8.40
N ALA A 101 11.67 3.63 -8.46
CA ALA A 101 10.65 2.60 -8.24
C ALA A 101 9.99 2.74 -6.86
N ALA A 102 10.79 2.95 -5.81
CA ALA A 102 10.27 3.17 -4.46
C ALA A 102 9.44 4.47 -4.35
N LYS A 103 9.82 5.54 -5.06
CA LYS A 103 9.05 6.79 -5.09
C LYS A 103 7.71 6.62 -5.79
N LEU A 104 7.70 5.95 -6.95
CA LEU A 104 6.47 5.64 -7.68
C LEU A 104 5.54 4.76 -6.84
N SER A 105 6.09 3.71 -6.21
CA SER A 105 5.34 2.86 -5.30
C SER A 105 4.71 3.67 -4.17
N ARG A 106 5.42 4.59 -3.53
CA ARG A 106 4.83 5.45 -2.48
C ARG A 106 3.70 6.34 -3.02
N GLY A 107 3.81 6.81 -4.27
CA GLY A 107 2.75 7.56 -4.93
C GLY A 107 1.45 6.76 -5.05
N ASP A 108 1.54 5.51 -5.52
CA ASP A 108 0.39 4.59 -5.62
C ASP A 108 -0.33 4.43 -4.27
N GLU A 109 0.42 4.36 -3.17
CA GLU A 109 -0.14 4.19 -1.82
C GLU A 109 -0.94 5.42 -1.36
N TYR A 110 -0.43 6.64 -1.61
CA TYR A 110 -1.18 7.87 -1.32
C TYR A 110 -2.44 8.00 -2.18
N GLU A 111 -2.36 7.61 -3.46
CA GLU A 111 -3.53 7.59 -4.34
C GLU A 111 -4.59 6.59 -3.85
N ALA A 112 -4.17 5.38 -3.48
CA ALA A 112 -5.05 4.35 -2.93
C ALA A 112 -5.66 4.77 -1.58
N ASP A 113 -4.91 5.45 -0.72
CA ASP A 113 -5.42 6.01 0.53
C ASP A 113 -6.46 7.09 0.31
N SER A 114 -6.20 8.03 -0.60
CA SER A 114 -7.15 9.08 -0.93
C SER A 114 -8.43 8.50 -1.51
N TYR A 115 -8.31 7.50 -2.39
CA TYR A 115 -9.47 6.75 -2.90
C TYR A 115 -10.25 6.07 -1.77
N ALA A 116 -9.55 5.38 -0.85
CA ALA A 116 -10.18 4.72 0.29
C ALA A 116 -10.89 5.72 1.19
N SER A 117 -10.26 6.84 1.55
CA SER A 117 -10.87 7.90 2.35
C SER A 117 -12.15 8.43 1.71
N ALA A 118 -12.11 8.74 0.41
CA ALA A 118 -13.28 9.21 -0.32
C ALA A 118 -14.40 8.17 -0.36
N LEU A 119 -14.07 6.89 -0.56
CA LEU A 119 -15.04 5.80 -0.59
C LEU A 119 -15.68 5.58 0.79
N LEU A 120 -14.90 5.60 1.86
CA LEU A 120 -15.39 5.43 3.23
C LEU A 120 -16.26 6.61 3.68
N VAL A 121 -15.89 7.84 3.34
CA VAL A 121 -16.72 9.03 3.56
C VAL A 121 -18.03 8.90 2.81
N LYS A 122 -17.99 8.54 1.52
CA LYS A 122 -19.21 8.32 0.72
C LYS A 122 -20.09 7.19 1.25
N ALA A 123 -19.50 6.17 1.89
CA ALA A 123 -20.21 5.07 2.51
C ALA A 123 -20.78 5.40 3.90
N GLY A 124 -20.54 6.61 4.43
CA GLY A 124 -20.99 7.02 5.77
C GLY A 124 -20.16 6.46 6.92
N ILE A 125 -19.00 5.85 6.62
CA ILE A 125 -18.06 5.30 7.61
C ILE A 125 -17.12 6.39 8.12
N GLY A 126 -16.77 7.34 7.25
CA GLY A 126 -15.76 8.37 7.54
C GLY A 126 -14.33 7.83 7.49
N THR A 127 -13.37 8.71 7.77
CA THR A 127 -11.92 8.46 7.68
C THR A 127 -11.29 8.00 8.99
N GLY A 128 -11.99 8.17 10.11
CA GLY A 128 -11.53 7.78 11.45
C GLY A 128 -11.03 6.33 11.54
N PRO A 129 -11.78 5.34 11.01
CA PRO A 129 -11.34 3.94 11.02
C PRO A 129 -10.03 3.70 10.26
N GLN A 130 -9.80 4.38 9.13
CA GLN A 130 -8.55 4.28 8.37
C GLN A 130 -7.35 4.77 9.20
N LYS A 131 -7.49 5.95 9.84
CA LYS A 131 -6.46 6.53 10.72
C LYS A 131 -6.21 5.66 11.96
N SER A 132 -7.29 5.17 12.59
CA SER A 132 -7.23 4.27 13.76
C SER A 132 -6.49 2.97 13.43
N LEU A 133 -6.80 2.36 12.29
CA LEU A 133 -6.15 1.14 11.86
C LEU A 133 -4.64 1.34 11.67
N PHE A 134 -4.21 2.41 11.01
CA PHE A 134 -2.76 2.67 10.85
C PHE A 134 -2.05 2.77 12.20
N ALA A 135 -2.63 3.50 13.15
CA ALA A 135 -2.09 3.61 14.52
C ALA A 135 -2.10 2.27 15.29
N LYS A 136 -3.03 1.36 14.98
CA LYS A 136 -3.03 0.00 15.54
C LYS A 136 -1.95 -0.87 14.90
N LEU A 137 -1.80 -0.83 13.58
CA LEU A 137 -0.77 -1.59 12.86
C LEU A 137 0.65 -1.20 13.29
N ASP A 138 0.92 0.09 13.54
CA ASP A 138 2.18 0.56 14.16
C ASP A 138 2.45 -0.15 15.49
N ARG A 139 1.46 -0.21 16.38
CA ARG A 139 1.59 -0.83 17.70
C ARG A 139 1.72 -2.35 17.63
N LEU A 140 0.96 -3.00 16.75
CA LEU A 140 1.04 -4.44 16.54
C LEU A 140 2.43 -4.86 16.01
N SER A 141 3.07 -3.99 15.24
CA SER A 141 4.42 -4.20 14.71
C SER A 141 5.52 -4.00 15.74
N ALA A 142 5.37 -3.02 16.63
CA ALA A 142 6.31 -2.78 17.72
C ALA A 142 6.30 -3.87 18.80
N SER A 143 5.16 -4.59 18.95
CA SER A 143 4.95 -5.57 20.01
C SER A 143 5.57 -6.95 19.79
N ARG A 144 6.06 -7.25 18.57
CA ARG A 144 6.73 -8.53 18.27
C ARG A 144 8.17 -8.25 17.86
N GLY A 145 9.12 -8.60 18.72
CA GLY A 145 10.56 -8.66 18.43
C GLY A 145 10.95 -9.73 17.39
N GLY A 146 10.12 -9.94 16.36
CA GLY A 146 10.31 -10.91 15.30
C GLY A 146 9.50 -10.50 14.07
N ALA A 147 10.21 -10.36 12.94
CA ALA A 147 9.75 -9.98 11.60
C ALA A 147 8.82 -8.75 11.53
N MET A 148 9.32 -7.66 10.94
CA MET A 148 8.51 -6.51 10.53
C MET A 148 7.26 -7.02 9.79
N PRO A 149 6.04 -6.64 10.19
CA PRO A 149 4.85 -7.10 9.49
C PRO A 149 4.94 -6.74 8.02
N ALA A 150 4.50 -7.64 7.15
CA ALA A 150 4.58 -7.47 5.70
C ALA A 150 4.04 -6.09 5.23
N TRP A 151 3.05 -5.56 5.96
CA TRP A 151 2.52 -4.21 5.82
C TRP A 151 3.61 -3.11 5.81
N PHE A 152 4.60 -3.15 6.70
CA PHE A 152 5.66 -2.13 6.74
C PHE A 152 6.71 -2.29 5.65
N LEU A 153 6.77 -3.45 5.01
CA LEU A 153 7.66 -3.68 3.88
C LEU A 153 7.05 -3.17 2.57
N SER A 154 5.73 -3.06 2.49
CA SER A 154 5.00 -2.60 1.30
C SER A 154 4.44 -1.17 1.39
N HIS A 155 4.26 -0.59 2.59
CA HIS A 155 3.58 0.71 2.76
C HIS A 155 4.44 1.82 3.43
N PRO A 156 4.19 3.12 3.11
CA PRO A 156 4.86 4.28 3.72
C PRO A 156 4.62 4.38 5.24
N LYS A 157 5.40 5.25 5.91
CA LYS A 157 5.28 5.50 7.34
C LYS A 157 3.89 6.03 7.70
N THR A 158 3.30 5.45 8.73
CA THR A 158 1.96 5.78 9.24
C THR A 158 1.70 7.27 9.48
N PRO A 159 2.60 8.06 10.11
CA PRO A 159 2.34 9.49 10.35
C PRO A 159 2.13 10.30 9.07
N GLU A 160 2.87 9.99 8.00
CA GLU A 160 2.77 10.71 6.72
C GLU A 160 1.43 10.40 6.03
N ARG A 161 0.98 9.14 6.09
CA ARG A 161 -0.32 8.72 5.55
C ARG A 161 -1.48 9.36 6.30
N ILE A 162 -1.41 9.42 7.64
CA ILE A 162 -2.43 10.10 8.45
C ILE A 162 -2.51 11.58 8.09
N ALA A 163 -1.38 12.27 8.01
CA ALA A 163 -1.36 13.69 7.62
C ALA A 163 -1.95 13.93 6.22
N ALA A 164 -1.71 13.01 5.27
CA ALA A 164 -2.31 13.09 3.93
C ALA A 164 -3.84 12.89 3.95
N ILE A 165 -4.34 12.01 4.83
CA ILE A 165 -5.78 11.82 5.03
C ILE A 165 -6.41 13.09 5.64
N GLU A 166 -5.78 13.68 6.66
CA GLU A 166 -6.25 14.91 7.30
C GLU A 166 -6.25 16.11 6.32
N ALA A 167 -5.26 16.19 5.44
CA ALA A 167 -5.25 17.18 4.37
C ALA A 167 -6.42 16.99 3.39
N ASN A 168 -6.80 15.75 3.10
CA ASN A 168 -7.97 15.45 2.27
C ASN A 168 -9.28 15.83 2.97
N GLU A 169 -9.43 15.51 4.26
CA GLU A 169 -10.56 15.92 5.10
C GLU A 169 -10.78 17.44 5.04
N ALA A 170 -9.71 18.21 5.31
CA ALA A 170 -9.75 19.67 5.26
C ALA A 170 -10.13 20.20 3.87
N LYS A 171 -9.64 19.56 2.80
CA LYS A 171 -9.96 19.93 1.41
C LYS A 171 -11.43 19.63 1.06
N TRP A 172 -11.99 18.55 1.59
CA TRP A 172 -13.35 18.11 1.29
C TRP A 172 -14.40 18.72 2.23
N GLY A 173 -13.98 19.31 3.35
CA GLY A 173 -14.88 19.87 4.36
C GLY A 173 -15.66 18.79 5.11
N VAL A 174 -15.02 17.65 5.39
CA VAL A 174 -15.58 16.49 6.10
C VAL A 174 -14.81 16.15 7.37
#